data_AF-A0A0D3H0S4-F1
#
_entry.id   AF-A0A0D3H0S4-F1
#
_cell.length_a   1.000
_cell.length_b   1.000
_cell.length_c   1.000
_cell.angle_alpha   90.00
_cell.angle_beta   90.00
_cell.angle_gamma   90.00
#
_symmetry.space_group_name_H-M   'P 1'
#
loop_
_entity.id
_entity.type
_entity.pdbx_description
1 polymer ?
#
loop_
_entity_poly.entity_id
_entity_poly.type
_entity_poly.pdbx_seq_one_letter_code
_entity_poly.pdbx_strand_id
1 'polypeptide(L)'
;MDTVILSLKSYRKNIPITVGNEAFRRLPLPHTFQEFNIDPIKKEELDNGTEPPPYTQYCGWGSRALEAIEKDDFVIEFVGEVIDDETCEERLEDMRRRGDKNFYMCKVKKDFVIDATFKGNDCRFFNHSCEPNCQLQKWQVNGKTRLGVFASKAIEVGEPLTYDYRFEQHYGPEIECFCGAQNCQGNMSYV
;
A
#
# COMPACT_ATOMS: atom_id res chain seq x y z
N MET A 1 -19.98 9.53 4.40
CA MET A 1 -18.95 8.58 4.87
C MET A 1 -17.67 9.37 4.94
N ASP A 2 -17.14 9.54 6.15
CA ASP A 2 -15.95 10.36 6.35
C ASP A 2 -14.74 9.61 5.78
N THR A 3 -14.17 10.18 4.73
CA THR A 3 -12.95 9.69 4.10
C THR A 3 -11.79 10.20 4.94
N VAL A 4 -10.96 9.29 5.42
CA VAL A 4 -9.87 9.63 6.33
C VAL A 4 -8.54 9.41 5.60
N ILE A 5 -7.76 10.48 5.46
CA ILE A 5 -6.46 10.45 4.80
C ILE A 5 -5.35 10.33 5.84
N LEU A 6 -4.59 9.26 5.76
CA LEU A 6 -3.43 9.02 6.61
C LEU A 6 -2.21 9.78 6.11
N SER A 7 -1.46 10.25 7.08
CA SER A 7 -0.36 11.17 6.91
C SER A 7 0.95 10.41 6.99
N LEU A 8 1.61 10.21 5.85
CA LEU A 8 2.84 9.44 5.81
C LEU A 8 4.05 10.34 5.73
N LYS A 9 4.86 10.33 6.79
CA LYS A 9 6.26 10.73 6.69
C LYS A 9 7.00 9.56 6.04
N SER A 10 7.76 9.82 4.98
CA SER A 10 8.64 8.78 4.47
C SER A 10 9.59 8.39 5.61
N TYR A 11 9.91 7.10 5.76
CA TYR A 11 10.85 6.62 6.79
C TYR A 11 12.31 7.06 6.52
N ARG A 12 12.50 8.19 5.81
CA ARG A 12 13.74 8.88 5.48
C ARG A 12 14.30 9.60 6.70
N LYS A 13 15.07 8.90 7.53
CA LYS A 13 16.06 9.60 8.35
C LYS A 13 17.39 9.66 7.57
N ASN A 14 17.56 10.73 6.78
CA ASN A 14 18.82 11.30 6.28
C ASN A 14 19.68 10.55 5.24
N ILE A 15 19.11 9.88 4.22
CA ILE A 15 19.93 9.10 3.26
C ILE A 15 19.40 9.23 1.84
N PRO A 16 20.24 9.54 0.83
CA PRO A 16 19.81 9.51 -0.57
C PRO A 16 19.51 8.05 -0.97
N ILE A 17 18.23 7.74 -1.20
CA ILE A 17 17.71 6.38 -1.40
C ILE A 17 17.89 5.94 -2.87
N THR A 18 19.09 6.11 -3.40
CA THR A 18 19.40 5.70 -4.80
C THR A 18 19.77 4.22 -4.92
N VAL A 19 19.78 3.48 -3.80
CA VAL A 19 20.09 2.04 -3.80
C VAL A 19 19.10 1.32 -2.86
N GLY A 20 18.02 0.76 -3.40
CA GLY A 20 16.95 0.13 -2.60
C GLY A 20 17.41 -0.91 -1.58
N ASN A 21 18.55 -1.59 -1.81
CA ASN A 21 19.17 -2.49 -0.82
C ASN A 21 19.49 -1.80 0.52
N GLU A 22 19.86 -0.53 0.50
CA GLU A 22 20.22 0.22 1.70
C GLU A 22 19.00 0.66 2.52
N ALA A 23 17.85 0.88 1.87
CA ALA A 23 16.58 1.15 2.54
C ALA A 23 16.11 -0.08 3.36
N PHE A 24 16.08 -1.26 2.74
CA PHE A 24 15.64 -2.47 3.44
C PHE A 24 16.61 -2.96 4.51
N ARG A 25 17.92 -2.77 4.35
CA ARG A 25 18.91 -3.18 5.36
C ARG A 25 18.75 -2.46 6.70
N ARG A 26 18.13 -1.28 6.71
CA ARG A 26 17.91 -0.47 7.91
C ARG A 26 16.55 -0.65 8.55
N LEU A 27 15.57 -1.18 7.81
CA LEU A 27 14.29 -1.56 8.40
C LEU A 27 14.51 -2.81 9.26
N PRO A 28 13.98 -2.84 10.50
CA PRO A 28 14.00 -4.07 11.30
C PRO A 28 13.43 -5.20 10.45
N LEU A 29 14.10 -6.36 10.43
CA LEU A 29 13.61 -7.51 9.70
C LEU A 29 12.24 -7.88 10.28
N PRO A 30 11.13 -7.80 9.52
CA PRO A 30 9.81 -8.06 10.07
C PRO A 30 9.62 -9.58 10.18
N HIS A 31 10.28 -10.21 11.14
CA HIS A 31 10.07 -11.62 11.49
C HIS A 31 10.21 -11.89 12.99
N THR A 32 10.38 -10.86 13.81
CA THR A 32 10.28 -10.95 15.26
C THR A 32 9.03 -10.20 15.71
N PHE A 33 8.40 -10.67 16.79
CA PHE A 33 7.13 -10.23 17.38
C PHE A 33 7.04 -8.74 17.82
N GLN A 34 7.84 -7.85 17.25
CA GLN A 34 8.02 -6.43 17.60
C GLN A 34 8.36 -5.69 16.29
N GLU A 35 7.73 -4.61 15.84
CA GLU A 35 6.68 -3.73 16.37
C GLU A 35 5.83 -3.32 15.14
N PHE A 36 4.55 -3.67 15.11
CA PHE A 36 3.60 -3.04 14.18
C PHE A 36 2.93 -1.91 14.95
N ASN A 37 3.65 -0.79 15.16
CA ASN A 37 3.01 0.39 15.71
C ASN A 37 2.25 1.09 14.59
N ILE A 38 0.94 0.82 14.54
CA ILE A 38 0.00 1.88 14.22
C ILE A 38 0.02 2.75 15.48
N ASP A 39 0.88 3.77 15.53
CA ASP A 39 0.58 4.85 16.46
C ASP A 39 -0.83 5.32 16.07
N PRO A 40 -1.83 5.31 16.96
CA PRO A 40 -3.13 5.86 16.64
C PRO A 40 -2.90 7.32 16.26
N ILE A 41 -2.90 7.60 14.95
CA ILE A 41 -2.68 8.95 14.45
C ILE A 41 -3.76 9.79 15.10
N LYS A 42 -3.34 10.77 15.90
CA LYS A 42 -4.27 11.66 16.60
C LYS A 42 -5.14 12.30 15.54
N LYS A 43 -6.46 12.18 15.69
CA LYS A 43 -7.50 12.73 14.80
C LYS A 43 -7.23 14.20 14.40
N GLU A 44 -6.55 14.94 15.27
CA GLU A 44 -6.17 16.34 15.12
C GLU A 44 -5.08 16.61 14.06
N GLU A 45 -4.24 15.62 13.68
CA GLU A 45 -3.24 15.77 12.61
C GLU A 45 -3.79 15.44 11.21
N LEU A 46 -5.05 14.95 11.12
CA LEU A 46 -5.70 14.57 9.87
C LEU A 46 -6.46 15.72 9.20
N ASP A 47 -6.93 16.69 10.00
CA ASP A 47 -7.81 17.79 9.56
C ASP A 47 -7.02 19.01 9.04
N ASN A 48 -6.08 18.79 8.11
CA ASN A 48 -5.61 19.88 7.26
C ASN A 48 -6.62 20.13 6.14
N GLY A 49 -7.82 20.61 6.49
CA GLY A 49 -8.78 21.44 5.75
C GLY A 49 -9.09 21.25 4.25
N THR A 50 -8.50 20.30 3.54
CA THR A 50 -8.76 20.04 2.12
C THR A 50 -9.75 18.89 1.98
N GLU A 51 -10.84 19.12 1.26
CA GLU A 51 -11.75 18.05 0.86
C GLU A 51 -10.94 16.91 0.20
N PRO A 52 -11.22 15.65 0.55
CA PRO A 52 -10.55 14.52 -0.06
C PRO A 52 -10.80 14.55 -1.58
N PRO A 53 -9.83 14.11 -2.40
CA PRO A 53 -10.04 14.01 -3.83
C PRO A 53 -11.30 13.16 -4.11
N PRO A 54 -12.08 13.49 -5.16
CA PRO A 54 -13.35 12.81 -5.45
C PRO A 54 -13.26 11.29 -5.49
N TYR A 55 -12.12 10.74 -5.92
CA TYR A 55 -11.89 9.30 -5.97
C TYR A 55 -11.70 8.65 -4.59
N THR A 56 -11.24 9.38 -3.58
CA THR A 56 -11.05 8.83 -2.23
C THR A 56 -12.40 8.65 -1.51
N GLN A 57 -13.41 9.44 -1.91
CA GLN A 57 -14.79 9.35 -1.38
C GLN A 57 -15.41 7.95 -1.52
N TYR A 58 -15.02 7.22 -2.57
CA TYR A 58 -15.55 5.88 -2.89
C TYR A 58 -14.62 4.73 -2.48
N CYS A 59 -13.37 5.03 -2.11
CA CYS A 59 -12.34 4.03 -1.83
C CYS A 59 -12.07 3.82 -0.33
N GLY A 60 -12.80 4.49 0.56
CA GLY A 60 -12.62 4.37 2.01
C GLY A 60 -11.47 5.23 2.52
N TRP A 61 -10.47 4.62 3.16
CA TRP A 61 -9.32 5.36 3.69
C TRP A 61 -8.25 5.50 2.59
N GLY A 62 -7.51 6.61 2.61
CA GLY A 62 -6.43 6.87 1.66
C GLY A 62 -5.16 7.34 2.38
N SER A 63 -4.04 7.41 1.68
CA SER A 63 -2.79 8.01 2.20
C SER A 63 -2.36 9.18 1.32
N ARG A 64 -1.74 10.22 1.91
CA ARG A 64 -1.11 11.33 1.18
C ARG A 64 0.32 11.59 1.61
N ALA A 65 1.11 12.17 0.73
CA ALA A 65 2.46 12.60 1.03
C ALA A 65 2.47 13.82 1.98
N LEU A 66 3.27 13.78 3.03
CA LEU A 66 3.49 14.93 3.92
C LEU A 66 4.70 15.79 3.56
N GLU A 67 5.52 15.30 2.64
CA GLU A 67 6.73 15.94 2.14
C GLU A 67 6.82 15.64 0.64
N ALA A 68 7.59 16.44 -0.10
CA ALA A 68 7.88 16.13 -1.49
C ALA A 68 8.71 14.84 -1.57
N ILE A 69 8.34 13.95 -2.49
CA ILE A 69 8.99 12.66 -2.73
C ILE A 69 9.50 12.70 -4.16
N GLU A 70 10.81 12.51 -4.36
CA GLU A 70 11.38 12.47 -5.71
C GLU A 70 11.10 11.14 -6.38
N LYS A 71 11.16 11.13 -7.71
CA LYS A 71 11.06 9.91 -8.50
C LYS A 71 12.12 8.88 -8.03
N ASP A 72 11.72 7.61 -8.02
CA ASP A 72 12.53 6.43 -7.66
C ASP A 72 12.88 6.32 -6.17
N ASP A 73 12.44 7.27 -5.34
CA ASP A 73 12.64 7.16 -3.90
C ASP A 73 11.80 6.04 -3.28
N PHE A 74 12.35 5.41 -2.24
CA PHE A 74 11.59 4.52 -1.37
C PHE A 74 10.55 5.31 -0.56
N VAL A 75 9.33 4.79 -0.53
CA VAL A 75 8.20 5.37 0.20
C VAL A 75 7.97 4.60 1.50
N ILE A 76 7.65 3.31 1.39
CA ILE A 76 7.32 2.44 2.51
C ILE A 76 7.49 0.97 2.11
N GLU A 77 7.70 0.08 3.08
CA GLU A 77 7.68 -1.36 2.82
C GLU A 77 6.24 -1.89 2.83
N PHE A 78 5.89 -2.79 1.91
CA PHE A 78 4.64 -3.54 2.00
C PHE A 78 4.86 -4.73 2.96
N VAL A 79 4.44 -4.57 4.22
CA VAL A 79 4.58 -5.59 5.26
C VAL A 79 3.24 -6.17 5.66
N GLY A 80 3.27 -7.45 6.01
CA GLY A 80 2.15 -8.18 6.57
C GLY A 80 2.54 -9.58 6.99
N GLU A 81 1.56 -10.40 7.30
CA GLU A 81 1.79 -11.82 7.57
C GLU A 81 2.11 -12.56 6.28
N VAL A 82 3.18 -13.37 6.26
CA VAL A 82 3.51 -14.21 5.09
C VAL A 82 2.74 -15.52 5.22
N ILE A 83 1.86 -15.79 4.27
CA ILE A 83 1.01 -16.98 4.20
C ILE A 83 1.20 -17.70 2.86
N ASP A 84 0.78 -18.96 2.79
CA ASP A 84 0.77 -19.75 1.56
C ASP A 84 -0.53 -19.54 0.74
N ASP A 85 -0.60 -20.16 -0.44
CA ASP A 85 -1.72 -19.99 -1.37
C ASP A 85 -3.03 -20.59 -0.80
N GLU A 86 -2.96 -21.68 -0.03
CA GLU A 86 -4.11 -22.35 0.61
C GLU A 86 -4.72 -21.46 1.70
N THR A 87 -3.89 -20.98 2.64
CA THR A 87 -4.33 -20.05 3.70
C THR A 87 -4.88 -18.75 3.11
N CYS A 88 -4.31 -18.26 2.00
CA CYS A 88 -4.79 -17.09 1.29
C CYS A 88 -6.23 -17.31 0.80
N GLU A 89 -6.49 -18.42 0.11
CA GLU A 89 -7.82 -18.76 -0.42
C GLU A 89 -8.85 -18.89 0.70
N GLU A 90 -8.53 -19.60 1.79
CA GLU A 90 -9.40 -19.72 2.97
C GLU A 90 -9.80 -18.35 3.55
N ARG A 91 -8.83 -17.43 3.71
CA ARG A 91 -9.09 -16.09 4.23
C ARG A 91 -9.95 -15.26 3.29
N LEU A 92 -9.72 -15.37 1.98
CA LEU A 92 -10.51 -14.67 0.97
C LEU A 92 -11.95 -15.16 0.94
N GLU A 93 -12.17 -16.47 1.07
CA GLU A 93 -13.52 -17.04 1.21
C GLU A 93 -14.22 -16.53 2.47
N ASP A 94 -13.52 -16.47 3.59
CA ASP A 94 -14.07 -15.91 4.83
C ASP A 94 -14.44 -14.43 4.68
N MET A 95 -13.54 -13.62 4.10
CA MET A 95 -13.81 -12.21 3.77
C MET A 95 -15.04 -12.04 2.88
N ARG A 96 -15.17 -12.87 1.83
CA ARG A 96 -16.35 -12.87 0.94
C ARG A 96 -17.62 -13.20 1.71
N ARG A 97 -17.60 -14.22 2.58
CA ARG A 97 -18.76 -14.59 3.43
C ARG A 97 -19.15 -13.49 4.40
N ARG A 98 -18.18 -12.74 4.93
CA ARG A 98 -18.41 -11.58 5.81
C ARG A 98 -18.84 -10.32 5.05
N GLY A 99 -18.74 -10.31 3.72
CA GLY A 99 -19.07 -9.16 2.89
C GLY A 99 -18.02 -8.04 2.97
N ASP A 100 -16.77 -8.39 3.25
CA ASP A 100 -15.67 -7.44 3.30
C ASP A 100 -15.46 -6.79 1.91
N LYS A 101 -15.15 -5.49 1.93
CA LYS A 101 -14.94 -4.69 0.72
C LYS A 101 -13.48 -4.32 0.46
N ASN A 102 -12.62 -4.50 1.46
CA ASN A 102 -11.22 -4.12 1.41
C ASN A 102 -10.35 -5.37 1.55
N PHE A 103 -9.46 -5.58 0.58
CA PHE A 103 -8.54 -6.72 0.52
C PHE A 103 -7.11 -6.21 0.56
N TYR A 104 -6.28 -6.79 1.43
CA TYR A 104 -4.92 -6.30 1.71
C TYR A 104 -3.86 -7.35 1.44
N MET A 105 -4.12 -8.24 0.48
CA MET A 105 -3.24 -9.36 0.13
C MET A 105 -2.45 -9.05 -1.13
N CYS A 106 -1.16 -9.39 -1.12
CA CYS A 106 -0.27 -9.23 -2.26
C CYS A 106 0.47 -10.55 -2.53
N LYS A 107 0.19 -11.20 -3.67
CA LYS A 107 0.81 -12.47 -4.06
C LYS A 107 2.14 -12.24 -4.74
N VAL A 108 3.24 -12.50 -4.03
CA VAL A 108 4.62 -12.24 -4.52
C VAL A 108 5.16 -13.36 -5.41
N LYS A 109 4.75 -14.60 -5.12
CA LYS A 109 5.03 -15.83 -5.89
C LYS A 109 4.18 -16.98 -5.33
N LYS A 110 4.26 -18.16 -5.95
CA LYS A 110 3.63 -19.39 -5.43
C LYS A 110 4.02 -19.61 -3.96
N ASP A 111 3.02 -19.89 -3.14
CA ASP A 111 3.14 -20.15 -1.69
C ASP A 111 3.82 -19.00 -0.93
N PHE A 112 3.70 -17.77 -1.44
CA PHE A 112 4.22 -16.57 -0.79
C PHE A 112 3.28 -15.39 -1.07
N VAL A 113 2.35 -15.19 -0.14
CA VAL A 113 1.42 -14.06 -0.11
C VAL A 113 1.71 -13.22 1.13
N ILE A 114 1.77 -11.90 0.98
CA ILE A 114 1.81 -10.97 2.11
C ILE A 114 0.38 -10.51 2.40
N ASP A 115 -0.16 -10.88 3.56
CA ASP A 115 -1.48 -10.50 4.04
C ASP A 115 -1.37 -9.39 5.09
N ALA A 116 -1.74 -8.17 4.69
CA ALA A 116 -1.74 -6.98 5.55
C ALA A 116 -3.10 -6.72 6.24
N THR A 117 -4.00 -7.73 6.28
CA THR A 117 -5.34 -7.60 6.86
C THR A 117 -5.28 -7.38 8.37
N PHE A 118 -4.54 -8.23 9.09
CA PHE A 118 -4.48 -8.23 10.56
C PHE A 118 -3.18 -7.63 11.11
N LYS A 119 -2.09 -7.70 10.35
CA LYS A 119 -0.77 -7.19 10.71
C LYS A 119 -0.22 -6.48 9.49
N GLY A 120 0.17 -5.21 9.61
CA GLY A 120 0.67 -4.43 8.49
C GLY A 120 1.11 -3.04 8.92
N ASN A 121 1.34 -2.17 7.95
CA ASN A 121 1.61 -0.75 8.16
C ASN A 121 0.70 0.10 7.26
N ASP A 122 0.96 1.40 7.19
CA ASP A 122 0.13 2.36 6.45
C ASP A 122 0.06 2.10 4.93
N CYS A 123 0.93 1.26 4.37
CA CYS A 123 0.89 0.85 2.98
C CYS A 123 -0.47 0.24 2.57
N ARG A 124 -1.19 -0.36 3.53
CA ARG A 124 -2.52 -0.95 3.32
C ARG A 124 -3.60 0.06 2.92
N PHE A 125 -3.33 1.36 3.05
CA PHE A 125 -4.25 2.45 2.73
C PHE A 125 -3.88 3.20 1.44
N PHE A 126 -2.92 2.69 0.67
CA PHE A 126 -2.61 3.23 -0.65
C PHE A 126 -3.65 2.68 -1.61
N ASN A 127 -4.43 3.56 -2.22
CA ASN A 127 -5.49 3.14 -3.12
C ASN A 127 -4.96 2.79 -4.51
N HIS A 128 -5.78 2.06 -5.28
CA HIS A 128 -5.51 1.82 -6.68
C HIS A 128 -5.58 3.12 -7.50
N SER A 129 -4.68 3.24 -8.47
CA SER A 129 -4.85 4.17 -9.59
C SER A 129 -4.42 3.51 -10.91
N CYS A 130 -5.17 3.80 -11.99
CA CYS A 130 -4.77 3.46 -13.36
C CYS A 130 -3.63 4.36 -13.88
N GLU A 131 -3.36 5.48 -13.20
CA GLU A 131 -2.22 6.36 -13.42
C GLU A 131 -1.51 6.60 -12.07
N PRO A 132 -0.83 5.57 -11.52
CA PRO A 132 -0.29 5.64 -10.17
C PRO A 132 0.96 6.52 -10.08
N ASN A 133 1.23 7.01 -8.87
CA ASN A 133 2.48 7.72 -8.54
C ASN A 133 3.47 6.89 -7.72
N CYS A 134 3.07 5.68 -7.30
CA CYS A 134 3.91 4.68 -6.67
C CYS A 134 3.89 3.37 -7.46
N GLN A 135 4.92 2.54 -7.23
CA GLN A 135 5.03 1.19 -7.77
C GLN A 135 5.58 0.25 -6.71
N LEU A 136 5.12 -1.00 -6.72
CA LEU A 136 5.72 -2.06 -5.93
C LEU A 136 7.00 -2.55 -6.60
N GLN A 137 7.99 -2.91 -5.80
CA GLN A 137 9.23 -3.52 -6.26
C GLN A 137 9.62 -4.66 -5.33
N LYS A 138 10.01 -5.78 -5.93
CA LYS A 138 10.51 -6.95 -5.21
C LYS A 138 12.02 -6.86 -5.01
N TRP A 139 12.45 -7.03 -3.78
CA TRP A 139 13.86 -6.95 -3.38
C TRP A 139 14.31 -8.22 -2.65
N GLN A 140 15.57 -8.59 -2.85
CA GLN A 140 16.22 -9.68 -2.11
C GLN A 140 17.19 -9.08 -1.09
N VAL A 141 16.89 -9.28 0.19
CA VAL A 141 17.58 -8.63 1.30
C VAL A 141 17.95 -9.71 2.31
N ASN A 142 19.24 -9.95 2.50
CA ASN A 142 19.76 -10.99 3.40
C ASN A 142 19.15 -12.38 3.11
N GLY A 143 18.95 -12.71 1.83
CA GLY A 143 18.36 -13.98 1.40
C GLY A 143 16.83 -14.05 1.54
N LYS A 144 16.16 -12.98 1.98
CA LYS A 144 14.71 -12.90 2.11
C LYS A 144 14.10 -11.98 1.06
N THR A 145 12.95 -12.39 0.54
CA THR A 145 12.15 -11.57 -0.38
C THR A 145 11.36 -10.52 0.41
N ARG A 146 11.45 -9.26 -0.02
CA ARG A 146 10.71 -8.11 0.55
C ARG A 146 10.05 -7.32 -0.57
N LEU A 147 8.94 -6.65 -0.26
CA LEU A 147 8.26 -5.74 -1.17
C LEU A 147 8.38 -4.31 -0.68
N GLY A 148 8.86 -3.41 -1.52
CA GLY A 148 8.89 -1.98 -1.24
C GLY A 148 8.01 -1.23 -2.20
N VAL A 149 7.41 -0.15 -1.71
CA VAL A 149 6.74 0.85 -2.51
C VAL A 149 7.74 1.96 -2.79
N PHE A 150 7.88 2.29 -4.07
CA PHE A 150 8.78 3.33 -4.57
C PHE A 150 7.97 4.34 -5.39
N ALA A 151 8.38 5.59 -5.39
CA ALA A 151 7.79 6.62 -6.23
C ALA A 151 8.11 6.34 -7.71
N SER A 152 7.11 6.33 -8.58
CA SER A 152 7.29 6.18 -10.02
C SER A 152 7.49 7.52 -10.74
N LYS A 153 7.12 8.61 -10.08
CA LYS A 153 7.29 10.01 -10.47
C LYS A 153 7.48 10.87 -9.22
N ALA A 154 7.85 12.15 -9.39
CA ALA A 154 7.84 13.09 -8.27
C ALA A 154 6.40 13.24 -7.73
N ILE A 155 6.26 13.33 -6.41
CA ILE A 155 4.99 13.43 -5.69
C ILE A 155 5.04 14.69 -4.82
N GLU A 156 4.08 15.59 -5.01
CA GLU A 156 3.99 16.82 -4.23
C GLU A 156 3.34 16.59 -2.86
N VAL A 157 3.56 17.53 -1.93
CA VAL A 157 2.93 17.52 -0.61
C VAL A 157 1.41 17.54 -0.77
N GLY A 158 0.73 16.62 -0.11
CA GLY A 158 -0.73 16.50 -0.15
C GLY A 158 -1.26 15.59 -1.26
N GLU A 159 -0.42 15.18 -2.23
CA GLU A 159 -0.86 14.23 -3.24
C GLU A 159 -1.16 12.86 -2.63
N PRO A 160 -2.27 12.21 -3.05
CA PRO A 160 -2.56 10.84 -2.64
C PRO A 160 -1.53 9.86 -3.16
N LEU A 161 -1.11 8.93 -2.30
CA LEU A 161 -0.19 7.86 -2.63
C LEU A 161 -0.98 6.67 -3.18
N THR A 162 -0.71 6.31 -4.43
CA THR A 162 -1.45 5.26 -5.15
C THR A 162 -0.50 4.36 -5.92
N TYR A 163 -0.79 3.07 -5.98
CA TYR A 163 -0.10 2.13 -6.86
C TYR A 163 -1.10 1.34 -7.68
N ASP A 164 -0.68 0.81 -8.82
CA ASP A 164 -1.52 -0.08 -9.59
C ASP A 164 -1.65 -1.41 -8.85
N TYR A 165 -2.85 -1.69 -8.33
CA TYR A 165 -3.14 -2.95 -7.67
C TYR A 165 -2.69 -4.13 -8.52
N ARG A 166 -2.84 -4.10 -9.86
CA ARG A 166 -2.62 -5.20 -10.82
C ARG A 166 -1.18 -5.74 -10.92
N PHE A 167 -0.29 -5.35 -10.01
CA PHE A 167 1.11 -5.73 -9.93
C PHE A 167 1.38 -7.25 -9.93
N GLU A 168 0.46 -8.08 -9.41
CA GLU A 168 0.52 -9.57 -9.45
C GLU A 168 -0.91 -10.16 -9.35
N GLN A 169 -1.14 -11.40 -9.81
CA GLN A 169 -2.49 -12.04 -9.93
C GLN A 169 -3.38 -11.79 -8.70
N HIS A 170 -4.53 -11.14 -8.93
CA HIS A 170 -5.44 -10.75 -7.86
C HIS A 170 -6.47 -11.80 -7.53
N TYR A 171 -6.77 -11.81 -6.25
CA TYR A 171 -7.93 -12.48 -5.70
C TYR A 171 -8.97 -11.43 -5.32
N GLY A 172 -10.18 -11.55 -5.81
CA GLY A 172 -11.24 -10.64 -5.44
C GLY A 172 -12.39 -10.63 -6.45
N PRO A 173 -13.55 -10.09 -6.06
CA PRO A 173 -14.63 -9.81 -7.01
C PRO A 173 -14.19 -8.71 -8.00
N GLU A 174 -14.93 -8.57 -9.10
CA GLU A 174 -14.79 -7.40 -9.96
C GLU A 174 -15.22 -6.16 -9.18
N ILE A 175 -14.29 -5.22 -8.98
CA ILE A 175 -14.55 -3.96 -8.27
C ILE A 175 -14.37 -2.80 -9.25
N GLU A 176 -15.38 -1.94 -9.31
CA GLU A 176 -15.37 -0.71 -10.10
C GLU A 176 -14.22 0.21 -9.65
N CYS A 177 -13.50 0.76 -10.62
CA CYS A 177 -12.37 1.64 -10.38
C CYS A 177 -12.82 3.09 -10.34
N PHE A 178 -12.64 3.73 -9.18
CA PHE A 178 -12.98 5.14 -8.98
C PHE A 178 -11.78 6.08 -9.04
N CYS A 179 -10.61 5.66 -9.53
CA CYS A 179 -9.35 6.40 -9.39
C CYS A 179 -9.31 7.81 -10.02
N GLY A 180 -10.25 8.15 -10.90
CA GLY A 180 -10.34 9.47 -11.53
C GLY A 180 -9.30 9.76 -12.61
N ALA A 181 -8.42 8.80 -12.94
CA ALA A 181 -7.47 8.96 -14.04
C ALA A 181 -8.18 9.07 -15.40
N GLN A 182 -7.65 9.89 -16.32
CA GLN A 182 -8.25 10.07 -17.65
C GLN A 182 -8.27 8.77 -18.47
N ASN A 183 -7.31 7.88 -18.22
CA ASN A 183 -7.16 6.57 -18.84
C ASN A 183 -7.67 5.43 -17.92
N CYS A 184 -8.57 5.73 -16.97
CA CYS A 184 -9.15 4.72 -16.08
C CYS A 184 -9.74 3.54 -16.87
N GLN A 185 -9.42 2.32 -16.44
CA GLN A 185 -9.89 1.09 -17.08
C GLN A 185 -11.29 0.66 -16.60
N GLY A 186 -11.89 1.39 -15.66
CA GLY A 186 -13.25 1.14 -15.16
C GLY A 186 -13.34 0.04 -14.10
N ASN A 187 -12.41 -0.92 -14.06
CA ASN A 187 -12.34 -1.95 -13.02
C ASN A 187 -10.91 -2.17 -12.52
N MET A 188 -10.79 -2.74 -11.31
CA MET A 188 -9.50 -3.00 -10.64
C MET A 188 -9.00 -4.45 -10.84
N SER A 189 -9.69 -5.24 -11.66
CA SER A 189 -9.43 -6.67 -11.90
C SER A 189 -9.22 -6.94 -13.39
N TYR A 190 -8.20 -7.74 -13.75
CA TYR A 190 -8.11 -8.34 -15.07
C TYR A 190 -8.95 -9.63 -15.11
N VAL A 191 -9.70 -9.79 -16.20
CA VAL A 191 -10.37 -11.03 -16.62
C VAL A 191 -9.34 -12.10 -16.96
#